data_AF-A0A922Y7H2-F1
#
_entry.id   AF-A0A922Y7H2-F1
#
_cell.length_a   1.000
_cell.length_b   1.000
_cell.length_c   1.000
_cell.angle_alpha   90.00
_cell.angle_beta   90.00
_cell.angle_gamma   90.00
#
_symmetry.space_group_name_H-M   'P 1'
#
loop_
_entity.id
_entity.type
_entity.pdbx_description
1 polymer ?
#
loop_
_entity_poly.entity_id
_entity_poly.type
_entity_poly.pdbx_seq_one_letter_code
_entity_poly.pdbx_strand_id
1 'polypeptide(L)'
;MTRRPVLAYTLLLLVQTICALVILFHIHSTFRILVERIGQQQTLPAAILTQVVAAALLGQCCYWLRLYHLPIPKGFRSLLLGHALAFAARLGAIVGGALASLYFLRHLPELTKLGDGFSLVWRSGLLLAIVFALYCYTLELERLAAAWQADPED
;
A
#
# COMPACT_ATOMS: atom_id res chain seq x y z
N MET A 1 -6.13 -29.59 -3.96
CA MET A 1 -5.79 -28.58 -2.94
C MET A 1 -6.86 -28.56 -1.86
N THR A 2 -6.50 -28.58 -0.57
CA THR A 2 -7.49 -28.53 0.52
C THR A 2 -8.22 -27.18 0.48
N ARG A 3 -9.54 -27.16 0.71
CA ARG A 3 -10.40 -25.96 0.57
C ARG A 3 -10.08 -24.85 1.59
N ARG A 4 -9.48 -25.24 2.72
CA ARG A 4 -9.15 -24.36 3.87
C ARG A 4 -8.02 -23.34 3.60
N PRO A 5 -6.85 -23.71 3.03
CA PRO A 5 -5.79 -22.74 2.73
C PRO A 5 -6.20 -21.69 1.69
N VAL A 6 -7.06 -22.04 0.73
CA VAL A 6 -7.57 -21.08 -0.27
C VAL A 6 -8.44 -20.02 0.41
N LEU A 7 -9.35 -20.43 1.30
CA LEU A 7 -10.20 -19.49 2.04
C LEU A 7 -9.38 -18.54 2.92
N ALA A 8 -8.43 -19.08 3.68
CA ALA A 8 -7.56 -18.28 4.52
C ALA A 8 -6.71 -17.28 3.71
N TYR A 9 -6.21 -17.70 2.54
CA TYR A 9 -5.51 -16.81 1.61
C TYR A 9 -6.41 -15.67 1.12
N THR A 10 -7.63 -16.00 0.65
CA THR A 10 -8.56 -14.99 0.13
C THR A 10 -8.98 -13.99 1.21
N LEU A 11 -9.13 -14.43 2.45
CA LEU A 11 -9.52 -13.56 3.57
C LEU A 11 -8.38 -12.60 3.93
N LEU A 12 -7.13 -13.09 3.99
CA LEU A 12 -5.95 -12.24 4.20
C LEU A 12 -5.78 -11.20 3.09
N LEU A 13 -5.97 -11.62 1.83
CA LEU A 13 -5.90 -10.71 0.69
C LEU A 13 -7.00 -9.64 0.73
N LEU A 14 -8.23 -10.02 1.12
CA LEU A 14 -9.34 -9.06 1.29
C LEU A 14 -9.01 -8.03 2.37
N VAL A 15 -8.48 -8.47 3.53
CA VAL A 15 -8.06 -7.56 4.60
C VAL A 15 -6.97 -6.61 4.10
N GLN A 16 -5.95 -7.11 3.40
CA GLN A 16 -4.92 -6.26 2.81
C GLN A 16 -5.47 -5.26 1.81
N THR A 17 -6.43 -5.68 0.98
CA THR A 17 -7.08 -4.82 -0.01
C THR A 17 -7.84 -3.69 0.67
N ILE A 18 -8.57 -4.00 1.75
CA ILE A 18 -9.27 -3.00 2.57
C ILE A 18 -8.26 -2.02 3.18
N CYS A 19 -7.16 -2.51 3.76
CA CYS A 19 -6.10 -1.66 4.31
C CYS A 19 -5.51 -0.72 3.24
N ALA A 20 -5.21 -1.25 2.05
CA ALA A 20 -4.69 -0.46 0.94
C ALA A 20 -5.70 0.60 0.47
N LEU A 21 -6.98 0.26 0.38
CA LEU A 21 -8.05 1.19 0.01
C LEU A 21 -8.21 2.32 1.04
N VAL A 22 -8.14 2.02 2.33
CA VAL A 22 -8.19 3.03 3.39
C VAL A 22 -7.01 4.01 3.26
N ILE A 23 -5.80 3.48 3.07
CA ILE A 23 -4.60 4.30 2.86
C ILE A 23 -4.79 5.19 1.62
N LEU A 24 -5.17 4.61 0.48
CA LEU A 24 -5.42 5.34 -0.77
C LEU A 24 -6.53 6.39 -0.67
N PHE A 25 -7.58 6.12 0.13
CA PHE A 25 -8.66 7.07 0.37
C PHE A 25 -8.17 8.30 1.13
N HIS A 26 -7.44 8.10 2.24
CA HIS A 26 -6.86 9.20 3.01
C HIS A 26 -5.83 10.00 2.21
N ILE A 27 -5.05 9.30 1.39
CA ILE A 27 -4.17 9.90 0.41
C ILE A 27 -4.94 10.81 -0.54
N HIS A 28 -6.00 10.30 -1.18
CA HIS A 28 -6.75 11.05 -2.18
C HIS A 28 -7.40 12.28 -1.55
N SER A 29 -7.98 12.12 -0.36
CA SER A 29 -8.53 13.22 0.43
C SER A 29 -7.47 14.28 0.73
N THR A 30 -6.28 13.87 1.18
CA THR A 30 -5.16 14.79 1.47
C THR A 30 -4.68 15.49 0.20
N PHE A 31 -4.63 14.78 -0.93
CA PHE A 31 -4.24 15.33 -2.22
C PHE A 31 -5.21 16.42 -2.69
N ARG A 32 -6.53 16.16 -2.58
CA ARG A 32 -7.56 17.15 -2.91
C ARG A 32 -7.42 18.42 -2.08
N ILE A 33 -7.28 18.28 -0.76
CA ILE A 33 -7.11 19.42 0.15
C ILE A 33 -5.84 20.20 -0.18
N LEU A 34 -4.76 19.51 -0.56
CA LEU A 34 -3.49 20.15 -0.90
C LEU A 34 -3.58 20.96 -2.21
N VAL A 35 -4.25 20.42 -3.24
CA VAL A 35 -4.47 21.12 -4.51
C VAL A 35 -5.39 22.34 -4.32
N GLU A 36 -6.39 22.23 -3.44
CA GLU A 36 -7.30 23.34 -3.13
C GLU A 36 -6.63 24.45 -2.27
N ARG A 37 -5.58 24.14 -1.49
CA ARG A 37 -4.89 25.08 -0.60
C ARG A 37 -3.36 25.02 -0.72
N ILE A 38 -2.86 25.30 -1.92
CA ILE A 38 -1.42 25.31 -2.21
C ILE A 38 -0.71 26.33 -1.30
N GLY A 39 0.33 25.88 -0.58
CA GLY A 39 1.19 26.75 0.24
C GLY A 39 0.83 26.83 1.73
N GLN A 40 -0.28 26.25 2.20
CA GLN A 40 -0.59 26.18 3.63
C GLN A 40 -0.19 24.83 4.26
N GLN A 41 0.48 24.89 5.42
CA GLN A 41 0.73 23.71 6.25
C GLN A 41 -0.58 23.24 6.88
N GLN A 42 -1.19 22.22 6.28
CA GLN A 42 -2.30 21.49 6.89
C GLN A 42 -1.76 20.45 7.87
N THR A 43 -2.08 20.61 9.15
CA THR A 43 -1.87 19.59 10.18
C THR A 43 -2.92 18.50 10.00
N LEU A 44 -2.50 17.28 9.67
CA LEU A 44 -3.42 16.15 9.68
C LEU A 44 -3.89 15.89 11.12
N PRO A 45 -5.20 15.72 11.35
CA PRO A 45 -5.71 15.24 12.63
C PRO A 45 -5.00 13.95 13.05
N ALA A 46 -4.57 13.88 14.31
CA ALA A 46 -3.85 12.70 14.84
C ALA A 46 -4.64 11.39 14.64
N ALA A 47 -5.98 11.47 14.65
CA ALA A 47 -6.85 10.34 14.35
C ALA A 47 -6.59 9.74 12.95
N ILE A 48 -6.45 10.56 11.91
CA ILE A 48 -6.19 10.08 10.54
C ILE A 48 -4.81 9.43 10.46
N LEU A 49 -3.81 10.03 11.11
CA LEU A 49 -2.47 9.45 11.17
C LEU A 49 -2.48 8.07 11.85
N THR A 50 -3.19 7.94 12.97
CA THR A 50 -3.30 6.66 13.69
C THR A 50 -4.00 5.60 12.85
N GLN A 51 -5.03 5.98 12.09
CA GLN A 51 -5.74 5.06 11.18
C GLN A 51 -4.85 4.57 10.05
N VAL A 52 -4.09 5.47 9.41
CA VAL A 52 -3.17 5.09 8.33
C VAL A 52 -2.04 4.19 8.84
N VAL A 53 -1.46 4.52 10.00
CA VAL A 53 -0.42 3.69 10.63
C VAL A 53 -0.98 2.32 11.02
N ALA A 54 -2.16 2.26 11.65
CA ALA A 54 -2.80 1.00 12.00
C ALA A 54 -3.10 0.16 10.75
N ALA A 55 -3.61 0.76 9.68
CA ALA A 55 -3.87 0.08 8.42
C ALA A 55 -2.59 -0.45 7.77
N ALA A 56 -1.50 0.33 7.78
CA ALA A 56 -0.21 -0.10 7.27
C ALA A 56 0.36 -1.29 8.07
N LEU A 57 0.33 -1.21 9.40
CA LEU A 57 0.78 -2.31 10.27
C LEU A 57 -0.06 -3.57 10.09
N LEU A 58 -1.39 -3.44 10.06
CA LEU A 58 -2.29 -4.57 9.84
C LEU A 58 -2.06 -5.22 8.46
N GLY A 59 -1.95 -4.41 7.40
CA GLY A 59 -1.64 -4.90 6.06
C GLY A 59 -0.30 -5.64 6.01
N GLN A 60 0.72 -5.10 6.67
CA GLN A 60 2.05 -5.70 6.76
C GLN A 60 2.04 -7.02 7.55
N CYS A 61 1.35 -7.05 8.69
CA CYS A 61 1.17 -8.28 9.48
C CYS A 61 0.46 -9.37 8.67
N CYS A 62 -0.60 -9.02 7.94
CA CYS A 62 -1.28 -9.96 7.05
C CYS A 62 -0.35 -10.47 5.94
N TYR A 63 0.51 -9.59 5.39
CA TYR A 63 1.47 -9.94 4.37
C TYR A 63 2.50 -10.95 4.87
N TRP A 64 3.11 -10.68 6.03
CA TRP A 64 4.06 -11.61 6.62
C TRP A 64 3.42 -12.93 7.02
N LEU A 65 2.23 -12.89 7.64
CA LEU A 65 1.50 -14.10 8.01
C LEU A 65 1.25 -14.99 6.79
N ARG A 66 0.82 -14.40 5.66
CA ARG A 66 0.70 -15.12 4.39
C ARG A 66 2.06 -15.66 3.95
N LEU A 67 3.10 -14.82 3.89
CA LEU A 67 4.41 -15.18 3.37
C LEU A 67 5.03 -16.38 4.09
N TYR A 68 4.86 -16.46 5.41
CA TYR A 68 5.42 -17.55 6.22
C TYR A 68 4.55 -18.80 6.27
N HIS A 69 3.22 -18.67 6.18
CA HIS A 69 2.31 -19.78 6.50
C HIS A 69 1.42 -20.26 5.33
N LEU A 70 1.24 -19.49 4.26
CA LEU A 70 0.30 -19.82 3.19
C LEU A 70 0.95 -19.79 1.80
N PRO A 71 0.93 -20.92 1.06
CA PRO A 71 1.31 -20.92 -0.35
C PRO A 71 0.26 -20.19 -1.19
N ILE A 72 0.69 -19.66 -2.34
CA ILE A 72 -0.20 -19.04 -3.32
C ILE A 72 -1.14 -20.12 -3.88
N PRO A 73 -2.47 -19.91 -3.90
CA PRO A 73 -3.38 -20.87 -4.49
C PRO A 73 -3.10 -21.02 -5.99
N LYS A 74 -2.71 -22.24 -6.40
CA LYS A 74 -2.50 -22.62 -7.80
C LYS A 74 -3.76 -23.33 -8.33
N GLY A 75 -4.07 -23.17 -9.62
CA GLY A 75 -5.17 -23.90 -10.27
C GLY A 75 -6.44 -23.10 -10.56
N PHE A 76 -6.45 -21.78 -10.30
CA PHE A 76 -7.48 -20.88 -10.83
C PHE A 76 -6.87 -20.07 -11.98
N ARG A 77 -7.35 -20.32 -13.21
CA ARG A 77 -6.85 -19.64 -14.42
C ARG A 77 -7.87 -18.62 -14.91
N SER A 78 -7.45 -17.36 -14.99
CA SER A 78 -8.22 -16.31 -15.63
C SER A 78 -7.28 -15.23 -16.15
N LEU A 79 -7.01 -15.26 -17.45
CA LEU A 79 -6.11 -14.32 -18.12
C LEU A 79 -6.55 -12.87 -17.95
N LEU A 80 -7.87 -12.61 -18.03
CA LEU A 80 -8.43 -11.28 -17.87
C LEU A 80 -8.25 -10.76 -16.45
N LEU A 81 -8.58 -11.57 -15.45
CA LEU A 81 -8.43 -11.20 -14.04
C LEU A 81 -6.94 -11.06 -13.67
N GLY A 82 -6.08 -11.93 -14.18
CA GLY A 82 -4.63 -11.84 -14.01
C GLY A 82 -4.08 -10.53 -14.56
N HIS A 83 -4.48 -10.12 -15.76
CA HIS A 83 -4.06 -8.83 -16.33
C HIS A 83 -4.61 -7.64 -15.55
N ALA A 84 -5.88 -7.69 -15.13
CA ALA A 84 -6.47 -6.63 -14.32
C ALA A 84 -5.73 -6.46 -12.98
N LEU A 85 -5.35 -7.56 -12.33
CA LEU A 85 -4.54 -7.53 -11.10
C LEU A 85 -3.14 -6.98 -11.33
N ALA A 86 -2.45 -7.41 -12.39
CA ALA A 86 -1.13 -6.88 -12.75
C ALA A 86 -1.17 -5.38 -13.05
N PHE A 87 -2.22 -4.91 -13.75
CA PHE A 87 -2.45 -3.49 -13.99
C PHE A 87 -2.71 -2.74 -12.68
N ALA A 88 -3.57 -3.27 -11.81
CA ALA A 88 -3.87 -2.67 -10.51
C ALA A 88 -2.61 -2.57 -9.63
N ALA A 89 -1.75 -3.58 -9.65
CA ALA A 89 -0.49 -3.57 -8.91
C ALA A 89 0.45 -2.44 -9.38
N ARG A 90 0.64 -2.33 -10.70
CA ARG A 90 1.45 -1.25 -11.30
C ARG A 90 0.86 0.13 -10.99
N LEU A 91 -0.46 0.27 -11.09
CA LEU A 91 -1.14 1.52 -10.76
C LEU A 91 -0.95 1.88 -9.28
N GLY A 92 -1.06 0.91 -8.38
CA GLY A 92 -0.79 1.09 -6.95
C GLY A 92 0.63 1.57 -6.66
N ALA A 93 1.63 1.02 -7.36
CA ALA A 93 3.02 1.44 -7.22
C ALA A 93 3.25 2.87 -7.72
N ILE A 94 2.66 3.23 -8.87
CA ILE A 94 2.73 4.60 -9.42
C ILE A 94 2.10 5.60 -8.46
N VAL A 95 0.91 5.29 -7.93
CA VAL A 95 0.23 6.14 -6.95
C VAL A 95 1.07 6.24 -5.66
N GLY A 96 1.60 5.12 -5.16
CA GLY A 96 2.53 5.09 -4.02
C GLY A 96 3.74 6.01 -4.20
N GLY A 97 4.39 5.95 -5.37
CA GLY A 97 5.55 6.78 -5.70
C GLY A 97 5.21 8.26 -5.84
N ALA A 98 4.09 8.59 -6.51
CA ALA A 98 3.64 9.98 -6.66
C ALA A 98 3.42 10.66 -5.30
N LEU A 99 2.95 9.91 -4.31
CA LEU A 99 2.71 10.42 -2.96
C LEU A 99 3.97 10.70 -2.19
N ALA A 100 4.96 9.82 -2.30
CA ALA A 100 6.26 10.05 -1.70
C ALA A 100 6.85 11.35 -2.25
N SER A 101 6.80 11.55 -3.56
CA SER A 101 7.27 12.77 -4.22
C SER A 101 6.52 14.02 -3.74
N LEU A 102 5.19 13.99 -3.66
CA LEU A 102 4.38 15.11 -3.18
C LEU A 102 4.68 15.45 -1.72
N TYR A 103 4.86 14.45 -0.87
CA TYR A 103 5.21 14.63 0.52
C TYR A 103 6.56 15.34 0.67
N PHE A 104 7.59 14.86 -0.05
CA PHE A 104 8.93 15.44 -0.03
C PHE A 104 8.95 16.87 -0.59
N LEU A 105 8.27 17.11 -1.72
CA LEU A 105 8.16 18.46 -2.30
C LEU A 105 7.46 19.44 -1.35
N ARG A 106 6.49 18.98 -0.57
CA ARG A 106 5.78 19.80 0.42
C ARG A 106 6.63 20.12 1.66
N HIS A 107 7.50 19.22 2.10
CA HIS A 107 8.35 19.42 3.29
C HIS A 107 9.71 20.07 2.95
N LEU A 108 9.96 20.35 1.67
CA LEU A 108 11.13 21.10 1.19
C LEU A 108 11.37 22.45 1.91
N PRO A 109 10.34 23.24 2.30
CA PRO A 109 10.53 24.47 3.08
C PRO A 109 10.93 24.21 4.55
N GLU A 110 10.58 23.05 5.12
CA GLU A 110 11.02 22.66 6.48
C GLU A 110 12.48 22.17 6.46
N LEU A 111 12.91 21.50 5.38
CA LEU A 111 14.31 21.11 5.16
C LEU A 111 15.28 22.31 5.18
N THR A 112 14.81 23.49 4.76
CA THR A 112 15.61 24.73 4.76
C THR A 112 15.68 25.40 6.13
N LYS A 113 14.76 25.09 7.05
CA LYS A 113 14.76 25.55 8.44
C LYS A 113 15.21 24.41 9.35
N LEU A 114 16.52 24.20 9.41
CA LEU A 114 17.23 23.11 10.12
C LEU A 114 16.93 22.91 11.63
N GLY A 115 15.97 23.61 12.23
CA GLY A 115 15.70 23.57 13.67
C GLY A 115 15.15 22.23 14.20
N ASP A 116 14.48 21.42 13.36
CA ASP A 116 13.70 20.24 13.77
C ASP A 116 14.04 18.96 12.97
N GLY A 117 15.33 18.68 12.77
CA GLY A 117 15.78 17.51 11.98
C GLY A 117 15.23 16.15 12.45
N PHE A 118 15.01 15.98 13.76
CA PHE A 118 14.45 14.74 14.31
C PHE A 118 12.99 14.50 13.90
N SER A 119 12.16 15.55 13.89
CA SER A 119 10.77 15.50 13.44
C SER A 119 10.69 15.11 11.95
N LEU A 120 11.57 15.67 11.13
CA LEU A 120 11.63 15.37 9.71
C LEU A 120 12.00 13.90 9.45
N VAL A 121 13.06 13.40 10.10
CA VAL A 121 13.50 12.00 9.96
C VAL A 121 12.38 11.04 10.36
N TRP A 122 11.70 11.31 11.48
CA TRP A 122 10.58 10.49 11.94
C TRP A 122 9.43 10.45 10.92
N ARG A 123 9.02 11.61 10.40
CA ARG A 123 7.93 11.67 9.42
C ARG A 123 8.31 11.03 8.08
N SER A 124 9.55 11.20 7.62
CA SER A 124 10.08 10.51 6.44
C SER A 124 10.13 9.00 6.62
N GLY A 125 10.54 8.51 7.81
CA GLY A 125 10.51 7.09 8.15
C GLY A 125 9.08 6.53 8.14
N LEU A 126 8.12 7.28 8.67
CA LEU A 126 6.71 6.90 8.68
C LEU A 126 6.13 6.83 7.25
N LEU A 127 6.45 7.80 6.40
CA LEU A 127 6.08 7.77 4.98
C LEU A 127 6.68 6.53 4.30
N LEU A 128 7.98 6.27 4.51
CA LEU A 128 8.66 5.13 3.92
C LEU A 128 7.99 3.81 4.34
N ALA A 129 7.60 3.68 5.61
CA ALA A 129 6.86 2.52 6.10
C ALA A 129 5.51 2.34 5.41
N ILE A 130 4.76 3.43 5.18
CA ILE A 130 3.47 3.38 4.46
C ILE A 130 3.67 2.95 3.00
N VAL A 131 4.65 3.56 2.30
CA VAL A 131 4.97 3.22 0.91
C VAL A 131 5.45 1.78 0.81
N PHE A 132 6.25 1.32 1.77
CA PHE A 132 6.68 -0.07 1.86
C PHE A 132 5.51 -1.04 2.04
N ALA A 133 4.55 -0.73 2.91
CA ALA A 133 3.35 -1.54 3.08
C ALA A 133 2.50 -1.62 1.80
N LEU A 134 2.35 -0.49 1.10
CA LEU A 134 1.68 -0.45 -0.22
C LEU A 134 2.45 -1.27 -1.25
N TYR A 135 3.79 -1.19 -1.27
CA TYR A 135 4.64 -2.00 -2.13
C TYR A 135 4.44 -3.50 -1.88
N CYS A 136 4.44 -3.94 -0.62
CA CYS A 136 4.20 -5.34 -0.26
C CYS A 136 2.82 -5.81 -0.75
N TYR A 137 1.79 -4.98 -0.64
CA TYR A 137 0.48 -5.28 -1.20
C TYR A 137 0.50 -5.38 -2.73
N THR A 138 1.14 -4.45 -3.43
CA THR A 138 1.23 -4.51 -4.91
C THR A 138 2.02 -5.74 -5.38
N LEU A 139 3.09 -6.11 -4.68
CA LEU A 139 3.88 -7.30 -4.96
C LEU A 139 3.04 -8.58 -4.78
N GLU A 140 2.17 -8.59 -3.79
CA GLU A 140 1.23 -9.69 -3.56
C GLU A 140 0.24 -9.86 -4.72
N LEU A 141 -0.30 -8.75 -5.22
CA LEU A 141 -1.18 -8.75 -6.40
C LEU A 141 -0.44 -9.25 -7.65
N GLU A 142 0.82 -8.86 -7.86
CA GLU A 142 1.63 -9.35 -8.99
C GLU A 142 1.88 -10.85 -8.90
N ARG A 143 2.22 -11.36 -7.72
CA ARG A 143 2.41 -12.80 -7.51
C ARG A 143 1.11 -13.59 -7.79
N LEU A 144 -0.03 -13.06 -7.36
CA LEU A 144 -1.33 -13.66 -7.65
C LEU A 144 -1.67 -13.60 -9.15
N ALA A 145 -1.41 -12.46 -9.78
CA ALA A 145 -1.61 -12.27 -11.21
C ALA A 145 -0.78 -13.26 -12.03
N ALA A 146 0.49 -13.45 -11.68
CA ALA A 146 1.37 -14.43 -12.30
C ALA A 146 0.83 -15.86 -12.12
N ALA A 147 0.39 -16.22 -10.90
CA ALA A 147 -0.19 -17.54 -10.62
C ALA A 147 -1.49 -17.82 -11.41
N TRP A 148 -2.28 -16.79 -11.74
CA TRP A 148 -3.50 -16.93 -12.54
C TRP A 148 -3.26 -16.94 -14.05
N GLN A 149 -2.08 -16.48 -14.49
CA GLN A 149 -1.65 -16.47 -15.89
C GLN A 149 -0.80 -17.69 -16.27
N ALA A 150 -0.15 -18.33 -15.29
CA ALA A 150 0.65 -19.54 -15.51
C ALA A 150 -0.21 -20.70 -16.04
N ASP A 151 0.31 -21.42 -17.05
CA ASP A 151 -0.32 -22.63 -17.56
C ASP A 151 0.00 -23.83 -16.64
N PRO A 152 -0.86 -24.87 -16.57
CA PRO A 152 -0.70 -25.96 -15.61
C PRO A 152 0.43 -26.96 -15.93
N GLU A 153 1.24 -26.73 -16.97
CA GLU A 153 2.33 -27.63 -17.40
C GLU A 153 3.76 -27.14 -17.04
N ASP A 154 3.91 -26.00 -16.35
CA ASP A 154 5.19 -25.49 -15.83
C ASP A 154 5.31 -25.56 -14.28
#